data_AF-A0A3C0KW97-F1
#
_entry.id   AF-A0A3C0KW97-F1
#
_cell.length_a   1.000
_cell.length_b   1.000
_cell.length_c   1.000
_cell.angle_alpha   90.00
_cell.angle_beta   90.00
_cell.angle_gamma   90.00
#
_symmetry.space_group_name_H-M   'P 1'
#
loop_
_entity.id
_entity.type
_entity.pdbx_description
1 polymer ?
#
loop_
_entity_poly.entity_id
_entity_poly.type
_entity_poly.pdbx_seq_one_letter_code
_entity_poly.pdbx_strand_id
1 'polypeptide(L)'
;MMSRKMIILISIVMYLSVFTGISRATDEDLFVTVTTPDTLIILDLSGSMAWSPSGSSSKTWANSTCTANWDSDSGTGHDTRCRKIDIAKRALFDILDDDNTNTITSADVSSLGMRIGFMRYYNCNSTSATKAYTDSSGCIKLSWGITAADNTTT
;
A
#
# COMPACT_ATOMS: atom_id res chain seq x y z
N MET A 1 -37.14 -51.40 33.12
CA MET A 1 -36.10 -51.21 34.15
C MET A 1 -34.74 -51.31 33.49
N MET A 2 -33.95 -50.23 33.50
CA MET A 2 -32.58 -50.25 32.97
C MET A 2 -31.69 -51.15 33.83
N SER A 3 -30.87 -51.99 33.19
CA SER A 3 -29.93 -52.84 33.91
C SER A 3 -28.84 -51.97 34.57
N ARG A 4 -28.38 -52.35 35.76
CA ARG A 4 -27.35 -51.60 36.51
C ARG A 4 -26.11 -51.27 35.67
N LYS A 5 -25.74 -52.14 34.73
CA LYS A 5 -24.62 -51.94 33.80
C LYS A 5 -24.87 -50.78 32.82
N MET A 6 -26.11 -50.64 32.35
CA MET A 6 -26.49 -49.57 31.42
C MET A 6 -26.51 -48.20 32.11
N ILE A 7 -26.90 -48.15 33.38
CA ILE A 7 -26.88 -46.91 34.17
C ILE A 7 -25.43 -46.42 34.37
N ILE A 8 -24.51 -47.32 34.73
CA ILE A 8 -23.09 -46.98 34.93
C ILE A 8 -22.45 -46.45 33.64
N LEU A 9 -22.77 -47.08 32.50
CA LEU A 9 -22.19 -46.71 31.20
C LEU A 9 -22.65 -45.31 30.75
N ILE A 10 -23.92 -44.96 30.99
CA ILE A 10 -24.46 -43.63 30.70
C ILE A 10 -23.82 -42.58 31.62
N SER A 11 -23.66 -42.88 32.91
CA SER A 11 -23.00 -41.96 33.85
C SER A 11 -21.55 -41.66 33.47
N ILE A 12 -20.80 -42.66 32.98
CA ILE A 12 -19.41 -42.48 32.52
C ILE A 12 -19.36 -41.61 31.26
N VAL A 13 -20.20 -41.88 30.26
CA VAL A 13 -20.24 -41.08 29.02
C VAL A 13 -20.64 -39.63 29.32
N MET A 14 -21.61 -39.43 30.22
CA MET A 14 -22.04 -38.10 30.64
C MET A 14 -20.98 -37.39 31.48
N TYR A 15 -20.20 -38.11 32.29
CA TYR A 15 -19.07 -37.55 33.02
C TYR A 15 -17.94 -37.16 32.06
N LEU A 16 -17.59 -38.01 31.09
CA LEU A 16 -16.61 -37.65 30.07
C LEU A 16 -17.06 -36.42 29.26
N SER A 17 -18.32 -36.34 28.83
CA SER A 17 -18.79 -35.21 28.02
C SER A 17 -18.91 -33.88 28.79
N VAL A 18 -18.99 -33.92 30.13
CA VAL A 18 -19.03 -32.72 30.98
C VAL A 18 -17.63 -32.28 31.45
N PHE A 19 -16.68 -33.22 31.59
CA PHE A 19 -15.32 -32.92 32.08
C PHE A 19 -14.25 -32.79 30.98
N THR A 20 -14.45 -33.40 29.80
CA THR A 20 -13.65 -33.04 28.62
C THR A 20 -14.34 -31.86 27.97
N GLY A 21 -13.73 -30.67 28.06
CA GLY A 21 -14.27 -29.44 27.52
C GLY A 21 -14.87 -29.65 26.14
N ILE A 22 -16.09 -29.14 25.94
CA ILE A 22 -16.78 -29.13 24.66
C ILE A 22 -15.77 -28.59 23.63
N SER A 23 -15.30 -29.42 22.70
CA SER A 23 -14.57 -28.95 21.53
C SER A 23 -15.54 -28.08 20.74
N ARG A 24 -15.52 -26.77 21.01
CA ARG A 24 -16.29 -25.81 20.26
C ARG A 24 -15.54 -25.65 18.93
N ALA A 25 -16.08 -26.24 17.87
CA ALA A 25 -15.71 -25.85 16.51
C ALA A 25 -16.25 -24.43 16.30
N THR A 26 -15.53 -23.42 16.79
CA THR A 26 -15.87 -22.02 16.58
C THR A 26 -15.15 -21.55 15.34
N ASP A 27 -15.89 -21.15 14.31
CA ASP A 27 -15.35 -20.61 13.03
C ASP A 27 -14.77 -19.19 13.17
N GLU A 28 -14.52 -18.72 14.41
CA GLU A 28 -14.05 -17.35 14.68
C GLU A 28 -12.64 -17.11 14.14
N ASP A 29 -11.80 -18.15 14.02
CA ASP A 29 -10.48 -18.07 13.39
C ASP A 29 -10.54 -17.92 11.86
N LEU A 30 -11.66 -18.30 11.22
CA LEU A 30 -11.82 -18.25 9.76
C LEU A 30 -12.14 -16.83 9.26
N PHE A 31 -12.62 -15.95 10.14
CA PHE A 31 -13.00 -14.57 9.80
C PHE A 31 -12.03 -13.50 10.34
N VAL A 32 -10.93 -13.89 11.01
CA VAL A 32 -9.92 -12.97 11.57
C VAL A 32 -8.57 -13.03 10.87
N THR A 33 -8.46 -13.73 9.72
CA THR A 33 -7.27 -13.62 8.86
C THR A 33 -7.30 -12.28 8.13
N VAL A 34 -6.95 -11.21 8.84
CA VAL A 34 -6.61 -9.92 8.24
C VAL A 34 -5.26 -10.09 7.57
N THR A 35 -5.26 -10.51 6.31
CA THR A 35 -4.05 -10.40 5.48
C THR A 35 -3.89 -8.94 5.12
N THR A 36 -2.70 -8.38 5.36
CA THR A 36 -2.38 -7.00 4.97
C THR A 36 -2.68 -6.81 3.47
N PRO A 37 -3.52 -5.85 3.07
CA PRO A 37 -3.87 -5.64 1.67
C PRO A 37 -2.66 -5.18 0.84
N ASP A 38 -2.71 -5.49 -0.45
CA ASP A 38 -1.68 -5.12 -1.43
C ASP A 38 -2.12 -3.90 -2.24
N THR A 39 -1.26 -2.88 -2.25
CA THR A 39 -1.45 -1.70 -3.09
C THR A 39 -0.31 -1.57 -4.08
N LEU A 40 -0.63 -1.39 -5.36
CA LEU A 40 0.33 -1.06 -6.40
C LEU A 40 0.18 0.40 -6.83
N ILE A 41 1.23 1.19 -6.62
CA ILE A 41 1.30 2.57 -7.08
C ILE A 41 2.00 2.60 -8.44
N ILE A 42 1.35 3.18 -9.45
CA ILE A 42 1.92 3.41 -10.78
C ILE A 42 2.05 4.91 -11.01
N LEU A 43 3.29 5.41 -11.08
CA LEU A 43 3.56 6.82 -11.29
C LEU A 43 3.87 7.13 -12.76
N ASP A 44 3.09 8.02 -13.37
CA ASP A 44 3.41 8.59 -14.67
C ASP A 44 4.61 9.54 -14.58
N LEU A 45 5.60 9.31 -15.43
CA LEU A 45 6.81 10.11 -15.61
C LEU A 45 6.95 10.58 -17.06
N SER A 46 5.84 10.69 -17.80
CA SER A 46 5.77 11.29 -19.14
C SER A 46 6.32 12.71 -19.15
N GLY A 47 6.72 13.21 -20.32
CA GLY A 47 7.26 14.58 -20.44
C GLY A 47 6.32 15.66 -19.89
N SER A 48 5.01 15.46 -19.99
CA SER A 48 4.02 16.39 -19.47
C SER A 48 4.11 16.56 -17.94
N MET A 49 4.59 15.55 -17.21
CA MET A 49 4.73 15.60 -15.75
C MET A 49 5.80 16.58 -15.28
N ALA A 50 6.70 17.01 -16.17
CA ALA A 50 7.69 18.05 -15.90
C ALA A 50 7.14 19.48 -15.98
N TRP A 51 5.89 19.66 -16.43
CA TRP A 51 5.26 20.97 -16.58
C TRP A 51 4.45 21.33 -15.33
N SER A 52 4.06 22.61 -15.22
CA SER A 52 3.10 23.04 -14.21
C SER A 52 1.74 22.36 -14.41
N PRO A 53 0.88 22.33 -13.36
CA PRO A 53 -0.53 21.95 -13.47
C PRO A 53 -1.29 22.70 -14.57
N SER A 54 -0.95 23.97 -14.81
CA SER A 54 -1.53 24.78 -15.89
C SER A 54 -1.01 24.44 -17.29
N GLY A 55 -0.08 23.49 -17.42
CA GLY A 55 0.49 23.04 -18.69
C GLY A 55 1.66 23.90 -19.19
N SER A 56 2.20 24.80 -18.37
CA SER A 56 3.39 25.57 -18.73
C SER A 56 4.67 24.79 -18.46
N SER A 57 5.52 24.65 -19.48
CA SER A 57 6.86 24.09 -19.33
C SER A 57 7.88 25.09 -18.78
N SER A 58 7.63 26.40 -18.97
CA SER A 58 8.55 27.46 -18.58
C SER A 58 8.28 28.04 -17.20
N LYS A 59 7.03 27.99 -16.71
CA LYS A 59 6.66 28.54 -15.39
C LYS A 59 6.40 27.41 -14.41
N THR A 60 7.43 26.99 -13.69
CA THR A 60 7.37 25.80 -12.81
C THR A 60 7.56 26.10 -11.33
N TRP A 61 7.76 27.36 -10.96
CA TRP A 61 7.84 27.82 -9.58
C TRP A 61 6.58 28.61 -9.23
N ALA A 62 6.08 28.44 -8.01
CA ALA A 62 4.86 29.06 -7.52
C ALA A 62 4.90 29.18 -5.99
N ASN A 63 3.81 29.69 -5.39
CA ASN A 63 3.62 29.67 -3.95
C ASN A 63 3.61 28.22 -3.39
N SER A 64 3.68 28.09 -2.06
CA SER A 64 3.76 26.80 -1.35
C SER A 64 2.64 25.81 -1.67
N THR A 65 1.46 26.31 -2.06
CA THR A 65 0.29 25.50 -2.42
C THR A 65 0.17 25.24 -3.93
N CYS A 66 1.11 25.71 -4.75
CA CYS A 66 1.09 25.57 -6.21
C CYS A 66 -0.19 26.10 -6.87
N THR A 67 -0.70 27.23 -6.40
CA THR A 67 -1.96 27.85 -6.87
C THR A 67 -1.76 29.22 -7.50
N ALA A 68 -0.70 29.95 -7.14
CA ALA A 68 -0.48 31.33 -7.57
C ALA A 68 1.02 31.67 -7.69
N ASN A 69 1.31 32.87 -8.23
CA ASN A 69 2.66 33.44 -8.38
C ASN A 69 3.58 32.60 -9.27
N TRP A 70 3.10 32.22 -10.45
CA TRP A 70 3.84 31.36 -11.38
C TRP A 70 5.02 32.07 -12.05
N ASP A 71 6.22 31.51 -11.88
CA ASP A 71 7.46 32.04 -12.44
C ASP A 71 8.39 30.94 -12.99
N SER A 72 9.40 31.33 -13.77
CA SER A 72 10.37 30.42 -14.38
C SER A 72 11.45 29.94 -13.42
N ASP A 73 11.74 30.73 -12.39
CA ASP A 73 12.82 30.50 -11.43
C ASP A 73 12.30 30.72 -10.00
N SER A 74 13.10 30.35 -8.99
CA SER A 74 12.72 30.53 -7.59
C SER A 74 12.90 31.98 -7.14
N GLY A 75 11.95 32.52 -6.35
CA GLY A 75 12.07 33.86 -5.80
C GLY A 75 11.07 34.15 -4.69
N THR A 76 11.03 35.41 -4.24
CA THR A 76 10.14 35.82 -3.14
C THR A 76 8.67 35.64 -3.57
N GLY A 77 7.91 34.86 -2.79
CA GLY A 77 6.52 34.55 -3.07
C GLY A 77 6.29 33.43 -4.11
N HIS A 78 7.36 32.83 -4.63
CA HIS A 78 7.33 31.74 -5.61
C HIS A 78 8.57 30.82 -5.49
N ASP A 79 8.84 30.35 -4.28
CA ASP A 79 10.01 29.53 -3.92
C ASP A 79 9.75 28.03 -3.98
N THR A 80 8.54 27.62 -4.36
CA THR A 80 8.13 26.21 -4.37
C THR A 80 8.09 25.69 -5.80
N ARG A 81 8.84 24.60 -6.05
CA ARG A 81 8.78 23.92 -7.34
C ARG A 81 7.46 23.14 -7.47
N CYS A 82 6.71 23.47 -8.50
CA CYS A 82 5.32 23.06 -8.71
C CYS A 82 5.13 22.40 -10.08
N ARG A 83 6.07 21.54 -10.49
CA ARG A 83 5.81 20.60 -11.60
C ARG A 83 4.83 19.54 -11.11
N LYS A 84 4.02 18.98 -12.01
CA LYS A 84 3.08 17.88 -11.68
C LYS A 84 3.79 16.72 -10.97
N ILE A 85 5.02 16.39 -11.39
CA ILE A 85 5.83 15.35 -10.76
C ILE A 85 6.27 15.70 -9.32
N ASP A 86 6.56 16.97 -9.03
CA ASP A 86 6.96 17.37 -7.67
C ASP A 86 5.76 17.31 -6.73
N ILE A 87 4.59 17.73 -7.20
CA ILE A 87 3.32 17.63 -6.46
C ILE A 87 2.98 16.16 -6.20
N ALA A 88 3.06 15.30 -7.22
CA ALA A 88 2.79 13.87 -7.08
C ALA A 88 3.74 13.21 -6.07
N LYS A 89 5.04 13.54 -6.09
CA LYS A 89 6.01 13.04 -5.11
C LYS A 89 5.71 13.50 -3.70
N ARG A 90 5.32 14.76 -3.50
CA ARG A 90 4.91 15.27 -2.18
C ARG A 90 3.67 14.56 -1.67
N ALA A 91 2.65 14.38 -2.51
CA ALA A 91 1.44 13.65 -2.12
C ALA A 91 1.73 12.18 -1.79
N LEU A 92 2.60 11.52 -2.56
CA LEU A 92 3.03 10.16 -2.25
C LEU A 92 3.83 10.10 -0.95
N PHE A 93 4.68 11.09 -0.69
CA PHE A 93 5.42 11.17 0.56
C PHE A 93 4.46 11.32 1.75
N ASP A 94 3.49 12.24 1.66
CA ASP A 94 2.46 12.48 2.69
C ASP A 94 1.59 11.23 2.97
N ILE A 95 1.28 10.44 1.94
CA ILE A 95 0.58 9.15 2.11
C ILE A 95 1.46 8.11 2.80
N LEU A 96 2.77 8.13 2.55
CA LEU A 96 3.72 7.13 3.05
C LEU A 96 4.37 7.50 4.39
N ASP A 97 4.28 8.76 4.81
CA ASP A 97 4.74 9.32 6.08
C ASP A 97 3.54 9.38 7.04
N ASP A 98 2.99 8.21 7.38
CA ASP A 98 1.74 8.04 8.11
C ASP A 98 1.77 8.72 9.49
N ASP A 99 2.96 8.78 10.12
CA ASP A 99 3.14 9.41 11.42
C ASP A 99 3.46 10.93 11.35
N ASN A 100 3.50 11.52 10.16
CA ASN A 100 3.83 12.93 9.89
C ASN A 100 5.19 13.38 10.46
N THR A 101 6.17 12.47 10.57
CA THR A 101 7.51 12.82 11.06
C THR A 101 8.39 13.50 10.01
N ASN A 102 7.91 13.64 8.77
CA ASN A 102 8.68 14.04 7.61
C ASN A 102 9.81 13.05 7.26
N THR A 103 9.64 11.77 7.61
CA THR A 103 10.59 10.71 7.31
C THR A 103 9.88 9.38 7.12
N ILE A 104 10.01 8.77 5.93
CA ILE A 104 9.49 7.42 5.69
C ILE A 104 10.43 6.40 6.34
N THR A 105 9.96 5.72 7.37
CA THR A 105 10.67 4.70 8.15
C THR A 105 9.94 3.35 8.15
N SER A 106 10.47 2.36 8.87
CA SER A 106 9.77 1.09 9.08
C SER A 106 8.54 1.21 9.97
N ALA A 107 8.43 2.28 10.77
CA ALA A 107 7.26 2.53 11.60
C ALA A 107 6.03 2.81 10.71
N ASP A 108 6.18 3.64 9.68
CA ASP A 108 5.13 3.98 8.72
C ASP A 108 4.62 2.76 7.96
N VAL A 109 5.54 1.89 7.53
CA VAL A 109 5.18 0.63 6.86
C VAL A 109 4.32 -0.26 7.78
N SER A 110 4.61 -0.25 9.07
CA SER A 110 3.89 -1.04 10.07
C SER A 110 2.52 -0.44 10.40
N SER A 111 2.42 0.90 10.50
CA SER A 111 1.19 1.60 10.86
C SER A 111 0.20 1.71 9.69
N LEU A 112 0.68 1.84 8.46
CA LEU A 112 -0.15 1.81 7.25
C LEU A 112 -0.88 0.46 7.08
N GLY A 113 -0.31 -0.63 7.62
CA GLY A 113 -0.92 -1.95 7.59
C GLY A 113 -1.11 -2.51 6.17
N MET A 114 -0.37 -2.00 5.18
CA MET A 114 -0.45 -2.42 3.78
C MET A 114 0.92 -2.75 3.21
N ARG A 115 0.95 -3.64 2.22
CA ARG A 115 2.15 -3.89 1.41
C ARG A 115 2.07 -3.05 0.15
N ILE A 116 3.14 -2.31 -0.14
CA ILE A 116 3.14 -1.32 -1.23
C ILE A 116 4.15 -1.73 -2.28
N GLY A 117 3.65 -1.93 -3.50
CA GLY A 117 4.47 -2.03 -4.71
C GLY A 117 4.55 -0.69 -5.42
N PHE A 118 5.67 -0.43 -6.07
CA PHE A 118 5.88 0.78 -6.87
C PHE A 118 6.36 0.46 -8.28
N MET A 119 5.63 1.00 -9.26
CA MET A 119 5.96 1.00 -10.66
C MET A 119 6.04 2.43 -11.21
N ARG A 120 6.90 2.62 -12.21
CA ARG A 120 6.89 3.83 -13.03
C ARG A 120 6.36 3.52 -14.41
N TYR A 121 5.71 4.51 -15.03
CA TYR A 121 5.46 4.59 -16.46
C TYR A 121 6.26 5.76 -17.05
N TYR A 122 6.95 5.59 -18.18
CA TYR A 122 7.81 6.62 -18.77
C TYR A 122 7.63 6.72 -20.28
N ASN A 123 7.16 7.89 -20.73
CA ASN A 123 7.28 8.46 -22.08
C ASN A 123 7.20 7.45 -23.24
N CYS A 124 6.07 6.74 -23.35
CA CYS A 124 5.90 5.63 -24.28
C CYS A 124 5.36 6.11 -25.64
N ASN A 125 6.09 5.86 -26.73
CA ASN A 125 5.74 6.39 -28.07
C ASN A 125 5.06 5.40 -29.02
N SER A 126 5.10 4.09 -28.77
CA SER A 126 4.24 3.07 -29.43
C SER A 126 4.45 1.67 -28.82
N THR A 127 3.41 0.83 -28.92
CA THR A 127 3.30 -0.63 -28.66
C THR A 127 4.41 -1.33 -27.86
N SER A 128 4.80 -0.77 -26.71
CA SER A 128 5.76 -1.40 -25.80
C SER A 128 5.11 -2.43 -24.88
N ALA A 129 3.91 -2.90 -25.23
CA ALA A 129 3.13 -3.90 -24.50
C ALA A 129 3.88 -5.23 -24.31
N THR A 130 4.99 -5.44 -25.01
CA THR A 130 5.76 -6.69 -25.03
C THR A 130 7.05 -6.66 -24.21
N LYS A 131 7.45 -5.53 -23.62
CA LYS A 131 8.66 -5.48 -22.77
C LYS A 131 8.27 -5.76 -21.33
N ALA A 132 8.90 -6.78 -20.74
CA ALA A 132 8.72 -7.11 -19.33
C ALA A 132 9.04 -5.90 -18.45
N TYR A 133 8.34 -5.76 -17.33
CA TYR A 133 8.55 -4.68 -16.34
C TYR A 133 9.95 -4.69 -15.70
N THR A 134 10.75 -5.71 -15.99
CA THR A 134 12.17 -5.86 -15.63
C THR A 134 13.12 -5.22 -16.64
N ASP A 135 12.67 -4.91 -17.85
CA ASP A 135 13.48 -4.28 -18.89
C ASP A 135 13.73 -2.80 -18.56
N SER A 136 15.00 -2.42 -18.43
CA SER A 136 15.41 -1.04 -18.16
C SER A 136 14.95 -0.04 -19.23
N SER A 137 14.72 -0.53 -20.46
CA SER A 137 14.24 0.26 -21.60
C SER A 137 12.72 0.27 -21.74
N GLY A 138 12.00 -0.48 -20.89
CA GLY A 138 10.55 -0.50 -20.86
C GLY A 138 9.94 0.81 -20.35
N CYS A 139 8.78 1.16 -20.91
CA CYS A 139 8.00 2.29 -20.43
C CYS A 139 7.48 2.04 -19.01
N ILE A 140 6.96 0.83 -18.78
CA ILE A 140 6.60 0.37 -17.43
C ILE A 140 7.83 -0.29 -16.82
N LYS A 141 8.20 0.11 -15.61
CA LYS A 141 9.30 -0.51 -14.86
C LYS A 141 8.90 -0.71 -13.41
N LEU A 142 9.12 -1.92 -12.91
CA LEU A 142 9.04 -2.22 -11.48
C LEU A 142 10.24 -1.57 -10.78
N SER A 143 9.97 -0.72 -9.79
CA SER A 143 11.05 -0.19 -8.94
C SER A 143 11.10 -0.94 -7.62
N TRP A 144 9.94 -1.29 -7.06
CA TRP A 144 9.82 -2.08 -5.84
C TRP A 144 8.61 -3.00 -5.98
N GLY A 145 8.81 -4.31 -5.84
CA GLY A 145 7.75 -5.31 -5.90
C GLY A 145 7.38 -5.81 -4.52
N ILE A 146 6.12 -6.25 -4.39
CA ILE A 146 5.65 -6.98 -3.21
C ILE A 146 6.13 -8.44 -3.37
N THR A 147 6.94 -8.90 -2.44
CA THR A 147 7.45 -10.26 -2.40
C THR A 147 6.70 -11.09 -1.36
N ALA A 148 6.83 -12.43 -1.43
CA ALA A 148 6.23 -13.33 -0.45
C ALA A 148 6.80 -13.13 0.98
N ALA A 149 8.04 -12.62 1.09
CA ALA A 149 8.63 -12.29 2.38
C ALA A 149 7.97 -11.05 3.03
N ASP A 150 7.45 -10.13 2.20
CA ASP A 150 6.71 -8.96 2.69
C ASP A 150 5.34 -9.35 3.28
N ASN A 151 4.90 -10.60 3.12
CA ASN A 151 3.65 -11.17 3.65
C ASN A 151 3.78 -11.78 5.07
N THR A 152 4.89 -11.56 5.78
CA THR A 152 5.20 -12.28 7.03
C THR A 152 5.19 -11.44 8.29
N THR A 153 4.78 -10.18 8.23
CA THR A 153 4.41 -9.42 9.43
C THR A 153 3.00 -9.81 9.87
N THR A 154 2.91 -10.95 10.56
CA THR A 154 1.85 -11.28 11.52
C THR A 154 2.09 -10.58 12.84
#